data_AF-A0A2M8A4I1-F1
#
_entry.id   AF-A0A2M8A4I1-F1
#
_cell.length_a   1.000
_cell.length_b   1.000
_cell.length_c   1.000
_cell.angle_alpha   90.00
_cell.angle_beta   90.00
_cell.angle_gamma   90.00
#
_symmetry.space_group_name_H-M   'P 1'
#
loop_
_entity.id
_entity.type
_entity.pdbx_description
1 polymer ?
#
loop_
_entity_poly.entity_id
_entity_poly.type
_entity_poly.pdbx_seq_one_letter_code
_entity_poly.pdbx_strand_id
1 'polypeptide(L)'
;MNIENTKAQMRKGVLEFCILSVLKNGELYASEILDTLKKNKMLVVEGTIYPLLTRLKNAELLQYRWEESLSGPPRKYYGLTERG
;
A
#
# COMPACT_ATOMS: atom_id res chain seq x y z
N MET A 1 23.93 -8.52 -15.80
CA MET A 1 22.69 -7.94 -15.24
C MET A 1 21.69 -9.08 -15.00
N ASN A 2 21.21 -9.28 -13.77
CA ASN A 2 20.23 -10.34 -13.48
C ASN A 2 18.83 -9.87 -13.87
N ILE A 3 18.39 -10.23 -15.08
CA ILE A 3 17.11 -9.80 -15.68
C ILE A 3 15.91 -10.17 -14.80
N GLU A 4 15.95 -11.32 -14.12
CA GLU A 4 14.86 -11.76 -13.26
C GLU A 4 14.74 -10.92 -11.99
N ASN A 5 15.88 -10.55 -11.39
CA ASN A 5 15.88 -9.59 -10.28
C ASN A 5 15.36 -8.22 -10.74
N THR A 6 15.78 -7.73 -11.90
CA THR A 6 15.31 -6.46 -12.46
C THR A 6 13.78 -6.47 -12.65
N LYS A 7 13.22 -7.53 -13.26
CA LYS A 7 11.76 -7.66 -13.42
C LYS A 7 11.03 -7.66 -12.07
N ALA A 8 11.58 -8.35 -11.07
CA ALA A 8 11.00 -8.36 -9.73
C ALA A 8 10.98 -6.96 -9.09
N GLN A 9 12.08 -6.21 -9.18
CA GLN A 9 12.14 -4.83 -8.67
C GLN A 9 11.19 -3.89 -9.43
N MET A 10 11.09 -4.02 -10.76
CA MET A 10 10.15 -3.20 -11.54
C MET A 10 8.69 -3.47 -11.13
N ARG A 11 8.28 -4.75 -10.97
CA ARG A 11 6.94 -5.07 -10.47
C ARG A 11 6.68 -4.48 -9.09
N LYS A 12 7.68 -4.54 -8.21
CA LYS A 12 7.61 -3.97 -6.86
C LYS A 12 7.41 -2.44 -6.90
N GLY A 13 8.19 -1.74 -7.73
CA GLY A 13 8.08 -0.29 -7.90
C GLY A 13 6.75 0.14 -8.53
N VAL A 14 6.25 -0.58 -9.54
CA VAL A 14 4.93 -0.32 -10.13
C VAL A 14 3.83 -0.51 -9.08
N LEU A 15 3.89 -1.57 -8.28
CA LEU A 15 2.90 -1.81 -7.23
C LEU A 15 2.91 -0.70 -6.17
N GLU A 16 4.08 -0.20 -5.78
CA GLU A 16 4.17 0.97 -4.89
C GLU A 16 3.50 2.21 -5.47
N PHE A 17 3.79 2.52 -6.74
CA PHE A 17 3.17 3.64 -7.42
C PHE A 17 1.63 3.50 -7.48
N CYS A 18 1.12 2.30 -7.71
CA CYS A 18 -0.31 2.02 -7.67
C CYS A 18 -0.90 2.23 -6.27
N ILE A 19 -0.20 1.84 -5.19
CA ILE A 19 -0.64 2.09 -3.81
C ILE A 19 -0.76 3.60 -3.54
N LEU A 20 0.27 4.38 -3.91
CA LEU A 20 0.24 5.84 -3.76
C LEU A 20 -0.92 6.45 -4.55
N SER A 21 -1.14 5.98 -5.78
CA SER A 21 -2.23 6.45 -6.64
C SER A 21 -3.61 6.15 -6.05
N VAL A 22 -3.78 4.98 -5.40
CA VAL A 22 -5.02 4.60 -4.72
C VAL A 22 -5.32 5.52 -3.52
N LEU A 23 -4.28 5.94 -2.80
CA LEU A 23 -4.39 6.80 -1.61
C LEU A 23 -4.50 8.29 -1.93
N LYS A 24 -4.44 8.69 -3.21
CA LYS A 24 -4.53 10.09 -3.63
C LYS A 24 -5.84 10.78 -3.20
N ASN A 25 -6.92 10.03 -3.08
CA ASN A 25 -8.25 10.57 -2.78
C ASN A 25 -8.65 10.48 -1.30
N GLY A 26 -7.75 10.01 -0.44
CA GLY A 26 -8.03 9.89 0.99
C GLY A 26 -7.36 8.68 1.63
N GLU A 27 -7.61 8.53 2.92
CA GLU A 27 -7.02 7.46 3.72
C GLU A 27 -7.81 6.16 3.59
N LEU A 28 -7.11 5.04 3.49
CA LEU A 28 -7.72 3.72 3.35
C LEU A 28 -7.07 2.71 4.28
N TYR A 29 -7.87 1.75 4.75
CA TYR A 29 -7.38 0.55 5.41
C TYR A 29 -6.76 -0.42 4.39
N ALA A 30 -5.84 -1.27 4.84
CA ALA A 30 -5.09 -2.17 3.95
C ALA A 30 -6.00 -3.08 3.09
N SER A 31 -7.13 -3.54 3.62
CA SER A 31 -8.08 -4.34 2.84
C SER A 31 -8.77 -3.52 1.75
N GLU A 32 -9.07 -2.24 2.00
CA GLU A 32 -9.69 -1.35 1.01
C GLU A 32 -8.71 -1.01 -0.12
N ILE A 33 -7.42 -0.88 0.20
CA ILE A 33 -6.35 -0.78 -0.79
C ILE A 33 -6.32 -2.05 -1.65
N LEU A 34 -6.29 -3.23 -1.02
CA LEU A 34 -6.31 -4.51 -1.72
C LEU A 34 -7.54 -4.67 -2.63
N ASP A 35 -8.72 -4.31 -2.14
CA ASP A 35 -9.97 -4.37 -2.91
C ASP A 35 -9.92 -3.42 -4.11
N THR A 36 -9.37 -2.22 -3.94
CA THR A 36 -9.20 -1.25 -5.03
C THR A 36 -8.23 -1.75 -6.09
N LEU A 37 -7.09 -2.33 -5.69
CA LEU A 37 -6.15 -2.95 -6.61
C LEU A 37 -6.79 -4.13 -7.36
N LYS A 38 -7.53 -4.99 -6.65
CA LYS A 38 -8.25 -6.13 -7.23
C LYS A 38 -9.29 -5.69 -8.27
N LYS A 39 -10.06 -4.63 -8.00
CA LYS A 39 -11.01 -4.03 -8.97
C LYS A 39 -10.30 -3.58 -10.25
N ASN A 40 -9.04 -3.14 -10.14
CA ASN A 40 -8.19 -2.77 -11.27
C ASN A 40 -7.38 -3.94 -11.85
N LYS A 41 -7.83 -5.18 -11.63
CA LYS A 41 -7.23 -6.43 -12.13
C LYS A 41 -5.80 -6.69 -11.62
N MET A 42 -5.41 -6.07 -10.50
CA MET A 42 -4.16 -6.37 -9.80
C MET A 42 -4.42 -7.30 -8.62
N LEU A 43 -4.02 -8.56 -8.76
CA LEU A 43 -4.14 -9.56 -7.72
C LEU A 43 -2.93 -9.47 -6.77
N VAL A 44 -3.15 -8.91 -5.60
CA VAL A 44 -2.13 -8.73 -4.55
C VAL A 44 -2.64 -9.40 -3.28
N VAL A 45 -1.74 -10.04 -2.54
CA VAL A 45 -2.04 -10.68 -1.26
C VAL A 45 -1.50 -9.86 -0.10
N GLU A 46 -2.03 -10.10 1.10
CA GLU A 46 -1.62 -9.41 2.33
C GLU A 46 -0.10 -9.50 2.59
N GLY A 47 0.49 -10.68 2.38
CA GLY A 47 1.93 -10.89 2.55
C GLY A 47 2.80 -10.02 1.63
N THR A 48 2.23 -9.47 0.56
CA THR A 48 2.92 -8.51 -0.32
C THR A 48 2.61 -7.06 0.05
N ILE A 49 1.37 -6.74 0.44
CA ILE A 49 0.96 -5.35 0.71
C ILE A 49 1.61 -4.79 1.98
N TYR A 50 1.63 -5.54 3.08
CA TYR A 50 2.08 -5.01 4.38
C TYR A 50 3.57 -4.62 4.40
N PRO A 51 4.50 -5.41 3.82
CA PRO A 51 5.88 -4.97 3.67
C PRO A 51 6.04 -3.70 2.82
N LEU A 52 5.21 -3.52 1.80
CA LEU A 52 5.25 -2.32 0.94
C LEU A 52 4.72 -1.09 1.67
N LEU A 53 3.60 -1.21 2.37
CA LEU A 53 3.07 -0.12 3.21
C LEU A 53 4.10 0.29 4.28
N THR A 54 4.78 -0.68 4.89
CA THR A 54 5.86 -0.42 5.84
C THR A 54 7.04 0.31 5.18
N ARG A 55 7.45 -0.11 3.99
CA ARG A 55 8.54 0.55 3.25
C ARG A 55 8.19 1.97 2.83
N LEU A 56 7.00 2.20 2.29
CA LEU A 56 6.53 3.52 1.88
C LEU A 56 6.39 4.47 3.08
N LYS A 57 5.94 3.95 4.22
CA LYS A 57 5.92 4.70 5.49
C LYS A 57 7.32 5.04 5.98
N ASN A 58 8.26 4.10 5.94
CA ASN A 58 9.66 4.35 6.32
C ASN A 58 10.37 5.29 5.35
N ALA A 59 9.91 5.38 4.09
CA ALA A 59 10.34 6.37 3.11
C ALA A 59 9.61 7.72 3.26
N GLU A 60 8.76 7.87 4.28
CA GLU A 60 7.97 9.07 4.58
C GLU A 60 6.99 9.47 3.47
N LEU A 61 6.64 8.56 2.56
CA LEU A 61 5.61 8.79 1.53
C LEU A 61 4.20 8.52 2.08
N LEU A 62 4.11 7.64 3.08
CA LEU A 62 2.87 7.32 3.77
C LEU A 62 2.96 7.65 5.25
N GLN A 63 1.82 8.01 5.82
CA GLN A 63 1.55 8.01 7.25
C GLN A 63 0.39 7.08 7.55
N TYR A 64 0.17 6.78 8.83
CA TYR A 64 -1.06 6.13 9.25
C TYR A 64 -1.59 6.76 10.53
N ARG A 65 -2.92 6.71 10.69
CA ARG A 65 -3.59 6.92 11.96
C ARG A 65 -4.25 5.63 12.43
N TRP A 66 -4.35 5.49 13.74
CA TRP A 66 -5.16 4.44 14.34
C TRP A 66 -6.62 4.88 14.36
N GLU A 67 -7.51 3.95 14.01
CA GLU A 67 -8.94 4.11 14.16
C GLU A 67 -9.46 2.95 15.01
N GLU A 68 -10.17 3.28 16.08
CA GLU A 68 -10.82 2.25 16.90
C GLU A 68 -11.90 1.55 16.07
N SER A 69 -11.94 0.23 16.17
CA SER A 69 -12.98 -0.57 15.53
C SER A 69 -14.11 -0.81 16.53
N LEU A 70 -15.37 -0.64 16.09
CA LEU A 70 -16.55 -0.99 16.90
C LEU A 70 -16.58 -2.48 17.28
N SER A 71 -15.94 -3.32 16.45
CA SER A 71 -15.78 -4.75 16.68
C SER A 71 -14.43 -5.21 16.13
N GLY A 72 -13.49 -5.54 17.01
CA GLY A 72 -12.16 -6.07 16.65
C GLY A 72 -11.00 -5.13 16.99
N PRO A 73 -9.77 -5.48 16.55
CA PRO A 73 -8.60 -4.69 16.88
C PRO A 73 -8.63 -3.31 16.20
N PRO A 74 -7.90 -2.32 16.74
CA PRO A 74 -7.70 -1.03 16.08
C PRO A 74 -7.14 -1.21 14.66
N ARG A 75 -7.65 -0.40 13.73
CA ARG A 75 -7.26 -0.43 12.32
C ARG A 75 -6.28 0.70 12.03
N LYS A 76 -5.36 0.45 11.11
CA LYS A 76 -4.45 1.48 10.58
C LYS A 76 -4.99 2.00 9.25
N TYR A 77 -5.42 3.24 9.22
CA TYR A 77 -5.76 3.93 7.98
C TYR A 77 -4.50 4.61 7.46
N TYR A 78 -4.10 4.28 6.24
CA TYR A 78 -2.92 4.82 5.58
C TYR A 78 -3.33 6.00 4.70
N GLY A 79 -2.51 7.05 4.68
CA GLY A 79 -2.68 8.22 3.82
C GLY A 79 -1.34 8.71 3.29
N LEU A 80 -1.37 9.50 2.21
CA LEU A 80 -0.19 10.19 1.71
C LEU A 80 0.29 11.26 2.71
N THR A 81 1.60 11.46 2.78
CA THR A 81 2.19 12.65 3.41
C THR A 81 2.34 13.76 2.36
N GLU A 82 2.91 14.91 2.73
CA GLU A 82 3.29 15.93 1.75
C GLU A 82 4.36 15.47 0.74
N ARG A 83 5.13 14.42 1.08
CA ARG A 83 6.19 13.88 0.21
C ARG A 83 5.70 12.77 -0.73
N GLY A 84 4.53 12.19 -0.44
CA GLY A 84 3.95 11.04 -1.15
C GLY A 84 2.98 11.43 -2.25
#